data_AF-A0A9W4X858-F1
#
_entry.id   AF-A0A9W4X858-F1
#
_cell.length_a   1.000
_cell.length_b   1.000
_cell.length_c   1.000
_cell.angle_alpha   90.00
_cell.angle_beta   90.00
_cell.angle_gamma   90.00
#
_symmetry.space_group_name_H-M   'P 1'
#
loop_
_entity.id
_entity.type
_entity.pdbx_description
1 polymer ?
#
loop_
_entity_poly.entity_id
_entity_poly.type
_entity_poly.pdbx_seq_one_letter_code
_entity_poly.pdbx_strand_id
1 'polypeptide(L)'
;MLVKSVFYAVLLLINQCKANNDEDAYFVSLKTTETLDKFIEYDAKYPKHLQVRDLIINSINIGDFKGFSGRFSKDIVSRLKKCPFVSEIIKDTKFTTYDLILQTDAPRHLARISRKRKMRPNKIYPYLYDNDFLGQGVNAYVIDSGIEVNHPEFEGRASAGIDLTGEGSGDSNGHGTHVAGLIGSATYGVAKNVNIVEIKALNSKGAGSLSTILAAIDFAVNHRMNSGKKGVANLSLGAFKNHVLNKAIEQATRTGLVFVVAAGNSNINACMASPASSKYAITVGAIDDSTDAVTTFSNWGECVDIFASGAFVQSVDAKNVDKSQVLSGTSMASPLVTGLVANLLSEGVEPEYIKATLIDMAAKNRIVKSSLYLRKHTPNRILYNGIKERGRELDSIEWEAPEEEEEIEDGLVRIRIRIRFRIRIELGLELELELELELGLGLGLGLELELEFEFELELELELELELELELELELELELELELELGLELELELELELELELELELELDLELELELELQLELDLKLKLELEFCFEYIRTFIVSNLFFIVFSSRLY
;
A
#
# COMPACT_ATOMS: atom_id res chain seq x y z
N MET A 1 17.80 53.68 33.39
CA MET A 1 19.01 52.88 33.06
C MET A 1 19.09 51.54 33.79
N LEU A 2 18.60 51.41 35.05
CA LEU A 2 18.61 50.13 35.77
C LEU A 2 17.63 49.04 35.27
N VAL A 3 16.51 49.38 34.62
CA VAL A 3 15.53 48.37 34.16
C VAL A 3 15.99 47.61 32.91
N LYS A 4 16.78 48.24 32.03
CA LYS A 4 17.37 47.57 30.85
C LYS A 4 18.48 46.59 31.23
N SER A 5 19.24 46.86 32.30
CA SER A 5 20.31 45.97 32.78
C SER A 5 19.77 44.72 33.47
N VAL A 6 18.65 44.81 34.18
CA VAL A 6 17.99 43.64 34.78
C VAL A 6 17.33 42.77 33.71
N PHE A 7 16.72 43.36 32.67
CA PHE A 7 16.11 42.59 31.58
C PHE A 7 17.15 41.88 30.71
N TYR A 8 18.32 42.49 30.48
CA TYR A 8 19.44 41.83 29.79
C TYR A 8 20.10 40.74 30.65
N ALA A 9 20.20 40.93 31.97
CA ALA A 9 20.70 39.90 32.88
C ALA A 9 19.74 38.71 33.00
N VAL A 10 18.42 38.95 32.98
CA VAL A 10 17.40 37.89 32.97
C VAL A 10 17.34 37.20 31.61
N LEU A 11 17.48 37.91 30.48
CA LEU A 11 17.61 37.28 29.16
C LEU A 11 18.92 36.48 29.02
N LEU A 12 20.02 36.95 29.61
CA LEU A 12 21.29 36.21 29.65
C LEU A 12 21.20 34.98 30.56
N LEU A 13 20.47 35.05 31.68
CA LEU A 13 20.22 33.88 32.56
C LEU A 13 19.25 32.88 31.92
N ILE A 14 18.22 33.34 31.19
CA ILE A 14 17.28 32.46 30.47
C ILE A 14 17.95 31.86 29.22
N ASN A 15 18.82 32.59 28.51
CA ASN A 15 19.62 32.03 27.41
C ASN A 15 20.79 31.17 27.89
N GLN A 16 21.34 31.38 29.09
CA GLN A 16 22.31 30.47 29.71
C GLN A 16 21.67 29.18 30.24
N CYS A 17 20.36 29.14 30.47
CA CYS A 17 19.63 27.88 30.74
C CYS A 17 19.14 27.16 29.47
N LYS A 18 19.29 27.75 28.28
CA LYS A 18 18.93 27.13 26.99
C LYS A 18 20.10 26.96 26.01
N ALA A 19 21.30 27.39 26.39
CA ALA A 19 22.53 27.13 25.68
C ALA A 19 23.49 26.37 26.61
N ASN A 20 23.91 25.17 26.18
CA ASN A 20 24.78 24.21 26.88
C ASN A 20 24.09 23.25 27.86
N ASN A 21 23.22 22.37 27.36
CA ASN A 21 23.25 20.98 27.82
C ASN A 21 23.20 20.08 26.59
N ASP A 22 24.34 20.02 25.91
CA ASP A 22 24.68 19.03 24.88
C ASP A 22 24.92 17.66 25.57
N GLU A 23 24.07 17.31 26.53
CA GLU A 23 24.12 16.11 27.36
C GLU A 23 23.08 15.12 26.86
N ASP A 24 23.54 14.27 25.96
CA ASP A 24 22.80 13.12 25.50
C ASP A 24 22.71 12.07 26.62
N ALA A 25 21.63 11.29 26.64
CA ALA A 25 21.52 10.13 27.51
C ALA A 25 22.38 8.99 26.95
N TYR A 26 23.13 8.31 27.81
CA TYR A 26 23.97 7.17 27.45
C TYR A 26 23.82 6.04 28.47
N PHE A 27 24.08 4.83 27.99
CA PHE A 27 24.36 3.67 28.80
C PHE A 27 25.84 3.29 28.69
N VAL A 28 26.49 3.05 29.82
CA VAL A 28 27.91 2.68 29.94
C VAL A 28 27.99 1.29 30.54
N SER A 29 28.50 0.31 29.78
CA SER A 29 28.75 -1.04 30.28
C SER A 29 30.18 -1.13 30.84
N LEU A 30 30.32 -1.82 31.97
CA LEU A 30 31.59 -2.12 32.60
C LEU A 30 32.10 -3.49 32.15
N LYS A 31 33.42 -3.68 32.18
CA LYS A 31 34.03 -4.99 31.94
C LYS A 31 33.55 -5.99 33.01
N THR A 32 33.42 -7.26 32.63
CA THR A 32 32.87 -8.34 33.47
C THR A 32 33.59 -8.52 34.81
N THR A 33 34.89 -8.25 34.85
CA THR A 33 35.73 -8.32 36.07
C THR A 33 35.57 -7.14 37.03
N GLU A 34 34.84 -6.10 36.62
CA GLU A 34 34.75 -4.84 37.34
C GLU A 34 33.42 -4.65 38.07
N THR A 35 33.37 -3.63 38.92
CA THR A 35 32.20 -3.26 39.73
C THR A 35 32.00 -1.76 39.67
N LEU A 36 30.76 -1.31 39.84
CA LEU A 36 30.46 0.12 39.88
C LEU A 36 31.28 0.85 40.96
N ASP A 37 31.46 0.27 42.13
CA ASP A 37 32.22 0.89 43.22
C ASP A 37 33.69 1.18 42.83
N LYS A 38 34.39 0.18 42.30
CA LYS A 38 35.76 0.35 41.74
C LYS A 38 35.81 1.42 40.66
N PHE A 39 34.79 1.48 39.80
CA PHE A 39 34.71 2.52 38.78
C PHE A 39 34.54 3.91 39.41
N ILE A 40 33.70 4.07 40.45
CA ILE A 40 33.48 5.34 41.15
C ILE A 40 34.73 5.79 41.92
N GLU A 41 35.48 4.86 42.51
CA GLU A 41 36.80 5.17 43.11
C GLU A 41 37.80 5.67 42.07
N TYR A 42 37.77 5.10 40.87
CA TYR A 42 38.58 5.57 39.75
C TYR A 42 38.09 6.94 39.22
N ASP A 43 36.78 7.14 39.14
CA ASP A 43 36.11 8.36 38.70
C ASP A 43 36.47 9.56 39.60
N ALA A 44 36.55 9.34 40.91
CA ALA A 44 36.88 10.36 41.92
C ALA A 44 38.24 11.04 41.71
N LYS A 45 39.14 10.43 40.90
CA LYS A 45 40.46 10.99 40.56
C LYS A 45 40.38 12.08 39.49
N TYR A 46 39.26 12.23 38.79
CA TYR A 46 39.08 13.23 37.74
C TYR A 46 38.57 14.57 38.30
N PRO A 47 38.80 15.70 37.62
CA PRO A 47 38.19 16.99 37.99
C PRO A 47 36.66 16.88 38.08
N LYS A 48 36.03 17.60 39.02
CA LYS A 48 34.58 17.53 39.29
C LYS A 48 33.70 17.63 38.04
N HIS A 49 34.06 18.48 37.08
CA HIS A 49 33.28 18.67 35.83
C HIS A 49 33.35 17.46 34.86
N LEU A 50 34.21 16.47 35.12
CA LEU A 50 34.35 15.25 34.33
C LEU A 50 33.96 13.97 35.11
N GLN A 51 33.59 14.12 36.38
CA GLN A 51 33.08 13.02 37.20
C GLN A 51 31.66 12.69 36.77
N VAL A 52 31.29 11.41 36.86
CA VAL A 52 29.96 10.94 36.48
C VAL A 52 29.10 10.53 37.67
N ARG A 53 29.68 10.45 38.87
CA ARG A 53 28.95 10.01 40.09
C ARG A 53 27.61 10.71 40.28
N ASP A 54 27.57 12.03 40.12
CA ASP A 54 26.37 12.85 40.33
C ASP A 54 25.45 12.90 39.08
N LEU A 55 25.87 12.29 37.97
CA LEU A 55 25.15 12.25 36.70
C LEU A 55 24.54 10.86 36.41
N ILE A 56 24.84 9.86 37.25
CA ILE A 56 24.27 8.52 37.14
C ILE A 56 22.79 8.57 37.52
N ILE A 57 21.94 8.14 36.60
CA ILE A 57 20.49 8.03 36.78
C ILE A 57 20.16 6.62 37.31
N ASN A 58 20.64 5.56 36.65
CA ASN A 58 20.41 4.18 37.06
C ASN A 58 21.71 3.39 37.05
N SER A 59 21.87 2.47 38.01
CA SER A 59 22.91 1.43 38.00
C SER A 59 22.29 0.06 37.71
N ILE A 60 22.91 -0.72 36.84
CA ILE A 60 22.43 -2.05 36.42
C ILE A 60 23.43 -3.11 36.85
N ASN A 61 22.93 -4.19 37.44
CA ASN A 61 23.70 -5.36 37.83
C ASN A 61 22.88 -6.63 37.55
N ILE A 62 23.22 -7.35 36.47
CA ILE A 62 22.54 -8.56 35.99
C ILE A 62 23.60 -9.64 35.76
N GLY A 63 23.84 -10.48 36.76
CA GLY A 63 24.93 -11.47 36.71
C GLY A 63 26.29 -10.81 36.48
N ASP A 64 26.97 -11.18 35.39
CA ASP A 64 28.25 -10.58 35.00
C ASP A 64 28.10 -9.25 34.23
N PHE A 65 26.88 -8.88 33.85
CA PHE A 65 26.60 -7.63 33.14
C PHE A 65 26.36 -6.49 34.13
N LYS A 66 27.26 -5.50 34.11
CA LYS A 66 27.22 -4.33 35.00
C LYS A 66 27.35 -3.07 34.20
N GLY A 67 26.67 -2.02 34.62
CA GLY A 67 26.73 -0.73 33.94
C GLY A 67 25.92 0.35 34.63
N PHE A 68 25.89 1.52 34.03
CA PHE A 68 25.09 2.63 34.52
C PHE A 68 24.59 3.49 33.36
N SER A 69 23.44 4.13 33.54
CA SER A 69 22.91 5.14 32.63
C SER A 69 23.02 6.53 33.23
N GLY A 70 23.15 7.54 32.38
CA GLY A 70 23.22 8.94 32.78
C GLY A 70 23.19 9.88 31.59
N ARG A 71 23.09 11.17 31.87
CA ARG A 71 23.25 12.22 30.87
C ARG A 71 24.69 12.73 30.92
N PHE A 72 25.39 12.65 29.80
CA PHE A 72 26.82 12.96 29.75
C PHE A 72 27.13 13.92 28.61
N SER A 73 27.96 14.92 28.91
CA SER A 73 28.52 15.80 27.89
C SER A 73 29.52 15.06 26.99
N LYS A 74 29.80 15.62 25.80
CA LYS A 74 30.78 15.07 24.85
C LYS A 74 32.17 14.87 25.48
N ASP A 75 32.56 15.73 26.41
CA ASP A 75 33.86 15.63 27.12
C ASP A 75 33.89 14.42 28.07
N ILE A 76 32.79 14.20 28.80
CA ILE A 76 32.62 13.04 29.68
C ILE A 76 32.63 11.74 28.86
N VAL A 77 31.91 11.71 27.74
CA VAL A 77 31.90 10.55 26.83
C VAL A 77 33.30 10.26 26.29
N SER A 78 34.02 11.29 25.84
CA SER A 78 35.40 11.16 25.32
C SER A 78 36.38 10.62 26.36
N ARG A 79 36.18 10.99 27.64
CA ARG A 79 36.92 10.44 28.78
C ARG A 79 36.55 8.98 29.04
N LEU A 80 35.26 8.66 29.11
CA LEU A 80 34.77 7.31 29.36
C LEU A 80 35.28 6.31 28.31
N LYS A 81 35.39 6.74 27.04
CA LYS A 81 35.98 5.92 25.95
C LYS A 81 37.43 5.49 26.21
N LYS A 82 38.17 6.23 27.05
CA LYS A 82 39.56 5.94 27.43
C LYS A 82 39.67 5.22 28.78
N CYS A 83 38.55 4.94 29.45
CA CYS A 83 38.53 4.37 30.78
C CYS A 83 38.79 2.86 30.73
N PRO A 84 39.75 2.32 31.51
CA PRO A 84 40.08 0.90 31.47
C PRO A 84 38.97 -0.02 32.03
N PHE A 85 38.02 0.53 32.77
CA PHE A 85 36.87 -0.18 33.36
C PHE A 85 35.67 -0.29 32.42
N VAL A 86 35.59 0.59 31.41
CA VAL A 86 34.47 0.66 30.48
C VAL A 86 34.68 -0.37 29.38
N SER A 87 33.63 -1.14 29.09
CA SER A 87 33.58 -2.07 27.98
C SER A 87 32.99 -1.38 26.75
N GLU A 88 31.83 -0.74 26.90
CA GLU A 88 31.11 -0.09 25.81
C GLU A 88 30.33 1.14 26.30
N ILE A 89 30.08 2.07 25.38
CA ILE A 89 29.24 3.25 25.60
C ILE A 89 28.26 3.36 24.44
N ILE A 90 26.98 3.30 24.76
CA ILE A 90 25.90 3.35 23.78
C ILE A 90 25.02 4.54 24.11
N LYS A 91 24.56 5.28 23.09
CA LYS A 91 23.55 6.32 23.30
C LYS A 91 22.25 5.65 23.72
N ASP A 92 21.63 6.16 24.79
CA ASP A 92 20.42 5.57 25.35
C ASP A 92 19.32 5.55 24.28
N THR A 93 18.69 4.39 24.12
CA THR A 93 17.68 4.15 23.09
C THR A 93 16.34 4.07 23.77
N LYS A 94 15.42 4.97 23.41
CA LYS A 94 14.05 4.92 23.91
C LYS A 94 13.36 3.70 23.29
N PHE A 95 12.83 2.83 24.14
CA PHE A 95 11.94 1.76 23.73
C PHE A 95 10.50 2.23 23.96
N THR A 96 9.74 2.44 22.89
CA THR A 96 8.28 2.60 22.94
C THR A 96 7.63 1.22 22.82
N THR A 97 6.60 0.95 23.63
CA THR A 97 5.67 -0.15 23.39
C THR A 97 4.78 0.28 22.22
N TYR A 98 4.93 -0.33 21.05
CA TYR A 98 3.98 -0.09 19.95
C TYR A 98 2.63 -0.67 20.36
N ASP A 99 1.62 0.17 20.58
CA ASP A 99 0.23 -0.25 20.75
C ASP A 99 -0.34 -0.51 19.35
N LEU A 100 0.05 -1.65 18.76
CA LEU A 100 -0.44 -2.04 17.44
C LEU A 100 -1.85 -2.63 17.57
N ILE A 101 -2.78 -2.10 16.79
CA ILE A 101 -4.15 -2.61 16.71
C ILE A 101 -4.34 -3.37 15.39
N LEU A 102 -5.08 -4.47 15.47
CA LEU A 102 -5.50 -5.29 14.34
C LEU A 102 -7.00 -5.07 14.06
N GLN A 103 -7.34 -4.57 12.88
CA GLN A 103 -8.71 -4.62 12.35
C GLN A 103 -8.83 -5.89 11.48
N THR A 104 -9.52 -6.91 11.98
CA THR A 104 -9.64 -8.24 11.35
C THR A 104 -10.44 -8.19 10.05
N ASP A 105 -11.59 -7.52 10.07
CA ASP A 105 -12.47 -7.34 8.91
C ASP A 105 -12.16 -6.04 8.18
N ALA A 106 -10.89 -5.88 7.82
CA ALA A 106 -10.45 -4.70 7.11
C ALA A 106 -10.86 -4.75 5.62
N PRO A 107 -11.38 -3.64 5.07
CA PRO A 107 -11.48 -3.45 3.63
C PRO A 107 -10.14 -3.70 2.94
N ARG A 108 -10.19 -4.23 1.72
CA ARG A 108 -8.99 -4.67 0.97
C ARG A 108 -7.94 -3.57 0.81
N HIS A 109 -8.35 -2.33 0.60
CA HIS A 109 -7.41 -1.21 0.47
C HIS A 109 -6.61 -0.94 1.75
N LEU A 110 -7.23 -1.08 2.92
CA LEU A 110 -6.52 -0.98 4.21
C LEU A 110 -5.60 -2.20 4.41
N ALA A 111 -6.10 -3.39 4.10
CA ALA A 111 -5.27 -4.59 4.17
C ALA A 111 -4.03 -4.48 3.26
N ARG A 112 -4.18 -3.89 2.06
CA ARG A 112 -3.08 -3.72 1.09
C ARG A 112 -1.96 -2.85 1.62
N ILE A 113 -2.27 -1.76 2.33
CA ILE A 113 -1.25 -0.86 2.88
C ILE A 113 -0.50 -1.46 4.06
N SER A 114 -1.02 -2.51 4.70
CA SER A 114 -0.34 -3.22 5.81
C SER A 114 0.60 -4.34 5.34
N ARG A 115 0.81 -4.52 4.04
CA ARG A 115 1.61 -5.65 3.54
C ARG A 115 2.43 -5.32 2.29
N LYS A 116 3.53 -6.04 2.13
CA LYS A 116 4.41 -5.93 0.96
C LYS A 116 4.10 -6.97 -0.12
N ARG A 117 3.53 -8.11 0.27
CA ARG A 117 3.16 -9.19 -0.67
C ARG A 117 1.79 -8.93 -1.25
N LYS A 118 1.61 -9.41 -2.49
CA LYS A 118 0.33 -9.41 -3.20
C LYS A 118 -0.72 -10.15 -2.37
N MET A 119 -1.93 -9.60 -2.32
CA MET A 119 -3.07 -10.27 -1.69
C MET A 119 -3.63 -11.35 -2.61
N ARG A 120 -3.93 -12.52 -2.05
CA ARG A 120 -4.73 -13.52 -2.76
C ARG A 120 -6.16 -13.01 -3.00
N PRO A 121 -6.78 -13.33 -4.14
CA PRO A 121 -8.22 -13.12 -4.34
C PRO A 121 -9.02 -13.81 -3.23
N ASN A 122 -10.17 -13.24 -2.86
CA ASN A 122 -11.16 -13.79 -1.92
C ASN A 122 -10.69 -14.13 -0.49
N LYS A 123 -9.43 -13.85 -0.14
CA LYS A 123 -8.92 -13.98 1.23
C LYS A 123 -9.08 -12.65 1.98
N ILE A 124 -9.64 -12.73 3.18
CA ILE A 124 -9.71 -11.60 4.13
C ILE A 124 -8.32 -11.43 4.77
N TYR A 125 -7.93 -10.17 4.94
CA TYR A 125 -6.63 -9.79 5.44
C TYR A 125 -6.81 -8.64 6.42
N PRO A 126 -6.10 -8.65 7.56
CA PRO A 126 -6.26 -7.58 8.53
C PRO A 126 -5.52 -6.32 8.10
N TYR A 127 -5.96 -5.20 8.68
CA TYR A 127 -5.25 -3.93 8.70
C TYR A 127 -4.56 -3.75 10.05
N LEU A 128 -3.23 -3.64 10.03
CA LEU A 128 -2.40 -3.47 11.21
C LEU A 128 -1.91 -2.02 11.26
N TYR A 129 -2.26 -1.29 12.32
CA TYR A 129 -1.92 0.12 12.45
C TYR A 129 -1.45 0.46 13.86
N ASP A 130 -0.70 1.56 13.99
CA ASP A 130 -0.23 2.08 15.26
C ASP A 130 -1.31 2.97 15.88
N ASN A 131 -1.80 2.60 17.06
CA ASN A 131 -2.86 3.34 17.75
C ASN A 131 -2.42 4.73 18.19
N ASP A 132 -1.11 4.93 18.42
CA ASP A 132 -0.56 6.20 18.87
C ASP A 132 -0.59 7.27 17.77
N PHE A 133 -0.60 6.85 16.50
CA PHE A 133 -0.42 7.73 15.33
C PHE A 133 -1.50 7.50 14.27
N LEU A 134 -2.70 7.98 14.57
CA LEU A 134 -3.91 7.89 13.74
C LEU A 134 -4.31 9.24 13.12
N GLY A 135 -3.40 10.19 13.03
CA GLY A 135 -3.67 11.53 12.50
C GLY A 135 -4.14 12.54 13.54
N GLN A 136 -3.98 12.23 14.84
CA GLN A 136 -4.33 13.14 15.93
C GLN A 136 -3.62 14.49 15.74
N GLY A 137 -4.37 15.59 15.90
CA GLY A 137 -3.80 16.95 15.77
C GLY A 137 -3.46 17.39 14.34
N VAL A 138 -3.84 16.61 13.31
CA VAL A 138 -3.66 16.95 11.89
C VAL A 138 -5.02 17.32 11.27
N ASN A 139 -5.01 18.28 10.35
CA ASN A 139 -6.16 18.60 9.50
C ASN A 139 -5.95 18.01 8.10
N ALA A 140 -6.88 17.16 7.64
CA ALA A 140 -6.97 16.71 6.27
C ALA A 140 -7.99 17.56 5.50
N TYR A 141 -7.50 18.35 4.55
CA TYR A 141 -8.32 19.21 3.69
C TYR A 141 -8.74 18.44 2.45
N VAL A 142 -10.03 18.27 2.24
CA VAL A 142 -10.58 17.56 1.08
C VAL A 142 -11.10 18.59 0.10
N ILE A 143 -10.34 18.85 -0.96
CA ILE A 143 -10.74 19.78 -2.03
C ILE A 143 -11.48 18.98 -3.11
N ASP A 144 -12.81 18.96 -3.02
CA ASP A 144 -13.65 18.04 -3.80
C ASP A 144 -15.10 18.56 -3.97
N SER A 145 -16.08 17.69 -4.19
CA SER A 145 -17.50 18.00 -4.41
C SER A 145 -18.32 18.37 -3.17
N GLY A 146 -17.68 18.32 -2.00
CA GLY A 146 -18.29 18.49 -0.69
C GLY A 146 -18.13 17.23 0.17
N ILE A 147 -18.64 17.27 1.39
CA ILE A 147 -18.68 16.13 2.31
C ILE A 147 -20.04 16.12 3.02
N GLU A 148 -20.67 14.95 3.17
CA GLU A 148 -21.71 14.76 4.17
C GLU A 148 -21.08 14.74 5.58
N VAL A 149 -20.82 15.92 6.14
CA VAL A 149 -20.03 16.07 7.38
C VAL A 149 -20.67 15.40 8.61
N ASN A 150 -21.98 15.14 8.57
CA ASN A 150 -22.71 14.45 9.63
C ASN A 150 -22.75 12.92 9.46
N HIS A 151 -22.05 12.37 8.46
CA HIS A 151 -22.01 10.92 8.24
C HIS A 151 -21.47 10.21 9.51
N PRO A 152 -22.18 9.19 10.06
CA PRO A 152 -21.83 8.55 11.32
C PRO A 152 -20.40 8.02 11.39
N GLU A 153 -19.90 7.46 10.29
CA GLU A 153 -18.52 6.98 10.13
C GLU A 153 -17.42 8.03 10.41
N PHE A 154 -17.72 9.32 10.35
CA PHE A 154 -16.76 10.36 10.72
C PHE A 154 -16.71 10.61 12.23
N GLU A 155 -17.69 10.16 13.01
CA GLU A 155 -17.74 10.29 14.48
C GLU A 155 -17.49 11.73 14.97
N GLY A 156 -17.97 12.72 14.21
CA GLY A 156 -17.79 14.15 14.49
C GLY A 156 -16.41 14.71 14.13
N ARG A 157 -15.54 13.93 13.47
CA ARG A 157 -14.21 14.38 12.99
C ARG A 157 -14.26 15.19 11.70
N ALA A 158 -15.39 15.18 10.97
CA ALA A 158 -15.59 15.97 9.76
C ALA A 158 -16.24 17.33 10.09
N SER A 159 -15.81 18.38 9.41
CA SER A 159 -16.30 19.74 9.60
C SER A 159 -16.39 20.49 8.28
N ALA A 160 -17.40 21.36 8.18
CA ALA A 160 -17.57 22.24 7.03
C ALA A 160 -16.50 23.35 7.04
N GLY A 161 -15.85 23.57 5.89
CA GLY A 161 -14.90 24.65 5.69
C GLY A 161 -15.50 25.77 4.84
N ILE A 162 -15.31 25.69 3.52
CA ILE A 162 -15.79 26.70 2.56
C ILE A 162 -16.51 26.03 1.39
N ASP A 163 -17.60 26.66 0.93
CA ASP A 163 -18.27 26.37 -0.32
C ASP A 163 -17.92 27.44 -1.37
N LEU A 164 -17.29 27.01 -2.46
CA LEU A 164 -16.91 27.86 -3.59
C LEU A 164 -17.77 27.62 -4.83
N THR A 165 -18.76 26.73 -4.76
CA THR A 165 -19.70 26.43 -5.86
C THR A 165 -21.00 27.22 -5.72
N GLY A 166 -21.37 27.59 -4.48
CA GLY A 166 -22.62 28.28 -4.17
C GLY A 166 -23.83 27.35 -4.16
N GLU A 167 -23.61 26.03 -4.14
CA GLU A 167 -24.68 25.02 -4.06
C GLU A 167 -25.10 24.71 -2.61
N GLY A 168 -24.38 25.23 -1.62
CA GLY A 168 -24.64 24.99 -0.20
C GLY A 168 -23.95 23.74 0.35
N SER A 169 -24.31 23.39 1.58
CA SER A 169 -23.68 22.29 2.34
C SER A 169 -23.98 20.90 1.77
N GLY A 170 -23.10 19.96 2.06
CA GLY A 170 -23.26 18.55 1.71
C GLY A 170 -22.72 18.21 0.33
N ASP A 171 -22.81 16.93 -0.02
CA ASP A 171 -22.17 16.37 -1.21
C ASP A 171 -23.19 15.73 -2.15
N SER A 172 -23.77 16.54 -3.04
CA SER A 172 -24.75 16.05 -4.02
C SER A 172 -24.15 15.11 -5.07
N ASN A 173 -22.83 15.17 -5.27
CA ASN A 173 -22.13 14.28 -6.20
C ASN A 173 -21.84 12.92 -5.54
N GLY A 174 -21.34 12.95 -4.29
CA GLY A 174 -20.98 11.79 -3.47
C GLY A 174 -19.48 11.46 -3.49
N HIS A 175 -18.72 12.02 -4.44
CA HIS A 175 -17.31 11.72 -4.61
C HIS A 175 -16.46 12.22 -3.42
N GLY A 176 -16.66 13.46 -2.96
CA GLY A 176 -15.89 14.02 -1.87
C GLY A 176 -16.11 13.31 -0.53
N THR A 177 -17.33 12.84 -0.27
CA THR A 177 -17.66 12.03 0.91
C THR A 177 -16.97 10.67 0.87
N HIS A 178 -16.97 10.00 -0.29
CA HIS A 178 -16.25 8.74 -0.50
C HIS A 178 -14.74 8.91 -0.25
N VAL A 179 -14.15 9.97 -0.83
CA VAL A 179 -12.74 10.36 -0.66
C VAL A 179 -12.42 10.65 0.82
N ALA A 180 -13.26 11.44 1.50
CA ALA A 180 -13.11 11.73 2.92
C ALA A 180 -13.17 10.46 3.79
N GLY A 181 -14.04 9.51 3.44
CA GLY A 181 -14.13 8.21 4.08
C GLY A 181 -12.82 7.43 4.03
N LEU A 182 -12.16 7.39 2.88
CA LEU A 182 -10.87 6.70 2.71
C LEU A 182 -9.74 7.37 3.51
N ILE A 183 -9.86 8.67 3.79
CA ILE A 183 -8.90 9.40 4.63
C ILE A 183 -9.11 9.04 6.10
N GLY A 184 -10.31 9.18 6.65
CA GLY A 184 -10.52 9.18 8.10
C GLY A 184 -11.88 8.74 8.62
N SER A 185 -12.62 7.89 7.89
CA SER A 185 -13.74 7.16 8.48
C SER A 185 -13.28 6.10 9.50
N ALA A 186 -14.18 5.73 10.41
CA ALA A 186 -13.95 4.69 11.40
C ALA A 186 -13.65 3.33 10.75
N THR A 187 -14.41 2.94 9.73
CA THR A 187 -14.31 1.61 9.12
C THR A 187 -13.32 1.57 7.95
N TYR A 188 -13.38 2.55 7.05
CA TYR A 188 -12.66 2.54 5.77
C TYR A 188 -11.42 3.44 5.74
N GLY A 189 -11.24 4.30 6.75
CA GLY A 189 -10.19 5.31 6.79
C GLY A 189 -8.84 4.79 7.25
N VAL A 190 -7.78 5.35 6.67
CA VAL A 190 -6.38 5.10 7.07
C VAL A 190 -6.00 5.87 8.34
N ALA A 191 -6.46 7.12 8.49
CA ALA A 191 -6.16 7.98 9.64
C ALA A 191 -7.40 8.17 10.50
N LYS A 192 -7.66 7.19 11.37
CA LYS A 192 -8.92 7.09 12.12
C LYS A 192 -9.15 8.19 13.17
N ASN A 193 -8.18 9.07 13.44
CA ASN A 193 -8.30 10.21 14.36
C ASN A 193 -7.92 11.56 13.72
N VAL A 194 -7.91 11.65 12.39
CA VAL A 194 -7.65 12.91 11.67
C VAL A 194 -8.86 13.84 11.69
N ASN A 195 -8.64 15.16 11.73
CA ASN A 195 -9.72 16.13 11.54
C ASN A 195 -9.93 16.34 10.05
N ILE A 196 -11.12 16.07 9.53
CA ILE A 196 -11.46 16.26 8.12
C ILE A 196 -12.10 17.63 7.95
N VAL A 197 -11.59 18.41 6.99
CA VAL A 197 -12.10 19.75 6.66
C VAL A 197 -12.57 19.75 5.21
N GLU A 198 -13.86 19.97 5.02
CA GLU A 198 -14.49 20.12 3.71
C GLU A 198 -14.01 21.41 3.02
N ILE A 199 -13.59 21.29 1.76
CA ILE A 199 -13.42 22.42 0.85
C ILE A 199 -14.15 22.07 -0.45
N LYS A 200 -15.39 22.55 -0.57
CA LYS A 200 -16.25 22.27 -1.71
C LYS A 200 -15.86 23.18 -2.88
N ALA A 201 -15.16 22.59 -3.84
CA ALA A 201 -14.59 23.27 -5.01
C ALA A 201 -15.07 22.69 -6.34
N LEU A 202 -15.72 21.52 -6.30
CA LEU A 202 -16.40 20.90 -7.44
C LEU A 202 -17.91 20.93 -7.21
N ASN A 203 -18.67 21.24 -8.25
CA ASN A 203 -20.12 21.28 -8.17
C ASN A 203 -20.75 19.87 -8.18
N SER A 204 -22.07 19.80 -8.11
CA SER A 204 -22.86 18.56 -8.19
C SER A 204 -22.53 17.67 -9.39
N LYS A 205 -21.98 18.21 -10.48
CA LYS A 205 -21.54 17.48 -11.68
C LYS A 205 -20.05 17.09 -11.65
N GLY A 206 -19.35 17.34 -10.54
CA GLY A 206 -17.92 17.10 -10.40
C GLY A 206 -17.04 18.12 -11.13
N ALA A 207 -17.59 19.28 -11.53
CA ALA A 207 -16.87 20.29 -12.30
C ALA A 207 -16.44 21.47 -11.41
N GLY A 208 -15.21 21.94 -11.62
CA GLY A 208 -14.66 23.13 -10.96
C GLY A 208 -13.80 23.93 -11.92
N SER A 209 -13.60 25.22 -11.61
CA SER A 209 -12.75 26.11 -12.40
C SER A 209 -11.37 26.27 -11.76
N LEU A 210 -10.36 26.67 -12.54
CA LEU A 210 -9.03 26.98 -12.01
C LEU A 210 -9.10 28.00 -10.86
N SER A 211 -9.92 29.05 -10.98
CA SER A 211 -10.11 30.05 -9.91
C SER A 211 -10.69 29.45 -8.65
N THR A 212 -11.64 28.52 -8.76
CA THR A 212 -12.23 27.81 -7.62
C THR A 212 -11.18 26.93 -6.94
N ILE A 213 -10.35 26.20 -7.70
CA ILE A 213 -9.29 25.37 -7.13
C ILE A 213 -8.19 26.22 -6.47
N LEU A 214 -7.83 27.37 -7.05
CA LEU A 214 -6.86 28.28 -6.44
C LEU A 214 -7.39 28.89 -5.13
N ALA A 215 -8.66 29.29 -5.08
CA ALA A 215 -9.31 29.77 -3.85
C ALA A 215 -9.39 28.67 -2.78
N ALA A 216 -9.65 27.43 -3.18
CA ALA A 216 -9.63 26.28 -2.29
C ALA A 216 -8.24 26.05 -1.66
N ILE A 217 -7.17 26.13 -2.46
CA ILE A 217 -5.79 26.03 -1.98
C ILE A 217 -5.47 27.17 -0.99
N ASP A 218 -5.85 28.40 -1.32
CA ASP A 218 -5.65 29.56 -0.44
C ASP A 218 -6.36 29.39 0.90
N PHE A 219 -7.64 28.95 0.90
CA PHE A 219 -8.37 28.65 2.12
C PHE A 219 -7.68 27.57 2.95
N ALA A 220 -7.25 26.46 2.34
CA ALA A 220 -6.58 25.37 3.05
C ALA A 220 -5.31 25.85 3.79
N VAL A 221 -4.48 26.65 3.11
CA VAL A 221 -3.26 27.23 3.69
C VAL A 221 -3.59 28.15 4.86
N ASN A 222 -4.51 29.10 4.66
CA ASN A 222 -4.87 30.09 5.67
C ASN A 222 -5.55 29.43 6.89
N HIS A 223 -6.48 28.50 6.67
CA HIS A 223 -7.11 27.74 7.74
C HIS A 223 -6.08 26.96 8.56
N ARG A 224 -5.13 26.29 7.89
CA ARG A 224 -4.06 25.53 8.54
C ARG A 224 -3.20 26.44 9.42
N MET A 225 -2.74 27.56 8.87
CA MET A 225 -1.92 28.53 9.58
C MET A 225 -2.63 29.09 10.82
N ASN A 226 -3.92 29.43 10.70
CA ASN A 226 -4.72 29.94 11.81
C ASN A 226 -4.97 28.89 12.90
N SER A 227 -5.15 27.62 12.52
CA SER A 227 -5.36 26.54 13.47
C SER A 227 -4.09 26.14 14.25
N GLY A 228 -2.90 26.49 13.74
CA GLY A 228 -1.61 26.06 14.29
C GLY A 228 -1.31 24.56 14.15
N LYS A 229 -2.22 23.77 13.57
CA LYS A 229 -2.08 22.33 13.37
C LYS A 229 -1.24 22.01 12.13
N LYS A 230 -0.69 20.80 12.06
CA LYS A 230 -0.15 20.25 10.80
C LYS A 230 -1.30 19.96 9.84
N GLY A 231 -1.03 19.90 8.55
CA GLY A 231 -2.09 19.64 7.57
C GLY A 231 -1.61 18.95 6.31
N VAL A 232 -2.55 18.24 5.69
CA VAL A 232 -2.42 17.61 4.38
C VAL A 232 -3.66 17.94 3.55
N ALA A 233 -3.50 18.27 2.28
CA ALA A 233 -4.59 18.52 1.34
C ALA A 233 -4.65 17.40 0.30
N ASN A 234 -5.83 16.82 0.11
CA ASN A 234 -6.13 15.87 -0.95
C ASN A 234 -6.84 16.58 -2.10
N LEU A 235 -6.29 16.46 -3.31
CA LEU A 235 -6.93 16.92 -4.55
C LEU A 235 -7.13 15.70 -5.47
N SER A 236 -8.30 15.10 -5.39
CA SER A 236 -8.72 13.98 -6.23
C SER A 236 -9.32 14.45 -7.56
N LEU A 237 -8.65 15.40 -8.21
CA LEU A 237 -9.06 16.06 -9.45
C LEU A 237 -7.88 16.30 -10.38
N GLY A 238 -8.15 16.54 -11.66
CA GLY A 238 -7.11 16.85 -12.63
C GLY A 238 -7.65 17.52 -13.88
N ALA A 239 -6.77 18.27 -14.54
CA ALA A 239 -6.98 18.86 -15.85
C ALA A 239 -5.68 18.79 -16.65
N PHE A 240 -5.71 19.27 -17.90
CA PHE A 240 -4.49 19.49 -18.68
C PHE A 240 -3.48 20.35 -17.90
N LYS A 241 -2.19 20.09 -18.15
CA LYS A 241 -1.08 20.77 -17.49
C LYS A 241 -1.27 22.28 -17.42
N ASN A 242 -1.18 22.81 -16.22
CA ASN A 242 -1.37 24.22 -15.94
C ASN A 242 -0.25 24.73 -15.01
N HIS A 243 0.59 25.63 -15.52
CA HIS A 243 1.73 26.16 -14.77
C HIS A 243 1.30 26.99 -13.55
N VAL A 244 0.18 27.71 -13.62
CA VAL A 244 -0.34 28.52 -12.51
C VAL A 244 -0.75 27.64 -11.34
N LEU A 245 -1.48 26.55 -11.62
CA LEU A 245 -1.87 25.58 -10.59
C LEU A 245 -0.64 24.91 -9.95
N ASN A 246 0.34 24.49 -10.75
CA ASN A 246 1.59 23.91 -10.22
C ASN A 246 2.35 24.92 -9.34
N LYS A 247 2.38 26.20 -9.75
CA LYS A 247 3.03 27.26 -8.98
C LYS A 247 2.32 27.53 -7.65
N ALA A 248 1.00 27.51 -7.64
CA ALA A 248 0.21 27.64 -6.42
C ALA A 248 0.50 26.50 -5.43
N ILE A 249 0.54 25.25 -5.91
CA ILE A 249 0.92 24.10 -5.07
C ILE A 249 2.34 24.24 -4.55
N GLU A 250 3.31 24.64 -5.38
CA GLU A 250 4.67 24.91 -4.91
C GLU A 250 4.70 25.92 -3.76
N GLN A 251 3.99 27.05 -3.88
CA GLN A 251 3.98 28.06 -2.82
C GLN A 251 3.24 27.56 -1.57
N ALA A 252 2.12 26.87 -1.75
CA ALA A 252 1.35 26.31 -0.64
C ALA A 252 2.18 25.25 0.13
N THR A 253 2.89 24.37 -0.56
CA THR A 253 3.78 23.37 0.07
C THR A 253 4.87 24.02 0.91
N ARG A 254 5.42 25.16 0.48
CA ARG A 254 6.45 25.90 1.26
C ARG A 254 5.93 26.47 2.58
N THR A 255 4.62 26.61 2.75
CA THR A 255 4.02 26.98 4.06
C THR A 255 3.98 25.82 5.05
N GLY A 256 4.31 24.59 4.60
CA GLY A 256 4.26 23.35 5.37
C GLY A 256 2.96 22.56 5.23
N LEU A 257 2.06 22.94 4.30
CA LEU A 257 0.90 22.12 3.93
C LEU A 257 1.31 21.06 2.91
N VAL A 258 1.12 19.77 3.23
CA VAL A 258 1.46 18.68 2.29
C VAL A 258 0.33 18.52 1.26
N PHE A 259 0.66 18.33 -0.02
CA PHE A 259 -0.33 18.07 -1.07
C PHE A 259 -0.21 16.65 -1.60
N VAL A 260 -1.32 15.92 -1.60
CA VAL A 260 -1.47 14.60 -2.21
C VAL A 260 -2.50 14.70 -3.32
N VAL A 261 -2.13 14.23 -4.51
CA VAL A 261 -2.92 14.47 -5.72
C VAL A 261 -3.08 13.20 -6.55
N ALA A 262 -4.22 13.07 -7.20
CA ALA A 262 -4.47 11.99 -8.16
C ALA A 262 -3.59 12.15 -9.41
N ALA A 263 -3.04 11.05 -9.93
CA ALA A 263 -2.27 11.06 -11.19
C ALA A 263 -3.16 11.33 -12.42
N GLY A 264 -4.45 11.00 -12.34
CA GLY A 264 -5.43 11.11 -13.43
C GLY A 264 -5.80 9.75 -14.04
N ASN A 265 -6.94 9.70 -14.73
CA ASN A 265 -7.58 8.46 -15.19
C ASN A 265 -7.64 8.35 -16.73
N SER A 266 -6.60 8.81 -17.43
CA SER A 266 -6.58 8.88 -18.90
C SER A 266 -5.54 7.98 -19.56
N ASN A 267 -4.85 7.13 -18.79
CA ASN A 267 -3.75 6.28 -19.26
C ASN A 267 -2.65 7.02 -20.04
N ILE A 268 -2.40 8.29 -19.71
CA ILE A 268 -1.33 9.12 -20.30
C ILE A 268 -0.20 9.36 -19.31
N ASN A 269 0.88 9.98 -19.79
CA ASN A 269 1.93 10.46 -18.90
C ASN A 269 1.38 11.55 -17.95
N ALA A 270 1.45 11.29 -16.64
CA ALA A 270 0.98 12.19 -15.57
C ALA A 270 1.62 13.59 -15.62
N CYS A 271 2.80 13.71 -16.24
CA CYS A 271 3.46 15.00 -16.45
C CYS A 271 2.70 15.95 -17.41
N MET A 272 1.70 15.44 -18.14
CA MET A 272 0.79 16.21 -18.99
C MET A 272 -0.47 16.72 -18.27
N ALA A 273 -0.65 16.35 -17.00
CA ALA A 273 -1.78 16.77 -16.19
C ALA A 273 -1.34 17.67 -15.03
N SER A 274 -2.24 18.53 -14.56
CA SER A 274 -2.07 19.28 -13.32
C SER A 274 -3.27 18.99 -12.41
N PRO A 275 -3.05 18.82 -11.10
CA PRO A 275 -1.80 19.07 -10.37
C PRO A 275 -0.74 17.95 -10.41
N ALA A 276 -1.00 16.81 -11.05
CA ALA A 276 -0.11 15.64 -11.10
C ALA A 276 1.34 15.92 -11.53
N SER A 277 1.57 16.90 -12.41
CA SER A 277 2.92 17.31 -12.86
C SER A 277 3.68 18.21 -11.88
N SER A 278 3.10 18.59 -10.75
CA SER A 278 3.78 19.40 -9.73
C SER A 278 4.76 18.54 -8.91
N LYS A 279 6.05 18.86 -8.97
CA LYS A 279 7.09 18.16 -8.19
C LYS A 279 6.92 18.28 -6.67
N TYR A 280 6.20 19.31 -6.23
CA TYR A 280 5.94 19.64 -4.82
C TYR A 280 4.69 18.94 -4.26
N ALA A 281 3.95 18.22 -5.10
CA ALA A 281 2.89 17.31 -4.68
C ALA A 281 3.43 15.88 -4.56
N ILE A 282 2.66 15.05 -3.86
CA ILE A 282 2.78 13.59 -3.88
C ILE A 282 1.72 13.08 -4.87
N THR A 283 2.16 12.67 -6.05
CA THR A 283 1.26 12.23 -7.13
C THR A 283 1.03 10.73 -7.05
N VAL A 284 -0.25 10.32 -7.00
CA VAL A 284 -0.66 8.95 -6.68
C VAL A 284 -1.34 8.28 -7.87
N GLY A 285 -0.73 7.19 -8.34
CA GLY A 285 -1.30 6.30 -9.34
C GLY A 285 -2.19 5.22 -8.71
N ALA A 286 -3.00 4.55 -9.53
CA ALA A 286 -3.92 3.50 -9.09
C ALA A 286 -3.44 2.11 -9.51
N ILE A 287 -3.50 1.16 -8.57
CA ILE A 287 -3.39 -0.28 -8.83
C ILE A 287 -4.72 -0.97 -8.52
N ASP A 288 -4.89 -2.14 -9.11
CA ASP A 288 -5.82 -3.15 -8.64
C ASP A 288 -5.11 -4.01 -7.58
N ASP A 289 -5.64 -4.02 -6.35
CA ASP A 289 -5.01 -4.70 -5.22
C ASP A 289 -5.23 -6.22 -5.18
N SER A 290 -6.05 -6.75 -6.09
CA SER A 290 -6.17 -8.20 -6.33
C SER A 290 -5.03 -8.71 -7.21
N THR A 291 -4.54 -7.88 -8.14
CA THR A 291 -3.53 -8.26 -9.11
C THR A 291 -2.15 -7.65 -8.85
N ASP A 292 -2.08 -6.53 -8.10
CA ASP A 292 -0.96 -5.59 -8.03
C ASP A 292 -0.56 -5.04 -9.42
N ALA A 293 -1.50 -5.01 -10.38
CA ALA A 293 -1.30 -4.37 -11.67
C ALA A 293 -1.71 -2.90 -11.63
N VAL A 294 -0.99 -2.03 -12.34
CA VAL A 294 -1.44 -0.65 -12.56
C VAL A 294 -2.71 -0.69 -13.41
N THR A 295 -3.77 -0.04 -12.93
CA THR A 295 -5.08 -0.08 -13.60
C THR A 295 -5.01 0.48 -15.01
N THR A 296 -5.86 0.02 -15.92
CA THR A 296 -5.86 0.44 -17.32
C THR A 296 -6.07 1.94 -17.50
N PHE A 297 -6.80 2.58 -16.58
CA PHE A 297 -7.06 4.01 -16.61
C PHE A 297 -5.96 4.87 -15.97
N SER A 298 -5.12 4.34 -15.07
CA SER A 298 -4.18 5.17 -14.30
C SER A 298 -3.18 5.85 -15.23
N ASN A 299 -3.01 7.16 -15.05
CA ASN A 299 -1.85 7.86 -15.60
C ASN A 299 -0.55 7.31 -14.97
N TRP A 300 0.55 7.52 -15.68
CA TRP A 300 1.83 6.87 -15.43
C TRP A 300 3.02 7.80 -15.70
N GLY A 301 4.25 7.31 -15.52
CA GLY A 301 5.49 8.03 -15.82
C GLY A 301 6.16 8.65 -14.60
N GLU A 302 7.21 9.45 -14.87
CA GLU A 302 8.13 9.97 -13.85
C GLU A 302 7.49 10.95 -12.85
N CYS A 303 6.34 11.55 -13.21
CA CYS A 303 5.61 12.44 -12.31
C CYS A 303 4.74 11.70 -11.29
N VAL A 304 4.55 10.39 -11.44
CA VAL A 304 3.93 9.56 -10.39
C VAL A 304 4.98 9.26 -9.33
N ASP A 305 4.64 9.40 -8.05
CA ASP A 305 5.57 9.13 -6.95
C ASP A 305 5.38 7.73 -6.35
N ILE A 306 4.11 7.32 -6.22
CA ILE A 306 3.68 6.09 -5.55
C ILE A 306 2.31 5.63 -6.08
N PHE A 307 1.99 4.35 -5.93
CA PHE A 307 0.70 3.76 -6.25
C PHE A 307 -0.04 3.30 -5.00
N ALA A 308 -1.37 3.34 -5.01
CA ALA A 308 -2.22 2.74 -3.97
C ALA A 308 -3.46 2.07 -4.61
N SER A 309 -4.23 1.32 -3.82
CA SER A 309 -5.49 0.71 -4.29
C SER A 309 -6.38 1.77 -4.90
N GLY A 310 -6.78 1.58 -6.15
CA GLY A 310 -7.65 2.50 -6.87
C GLY A 310 -8.68 1.81 -7.76
N ALA A 311 -8.68 0.48 -7.88
CA ALA A 311 -9.78 -0.27 -8.48
C ALA A 311 -10.67 -0.85 -7.38
N PHE A 312 -11.99 -0.75 -7.57
CA PHE A 312 -13.02 -1.34 -6.70
C PHE A 312 -12.83 -1.02 -5.21
N VAL A 313 -12.57 0.26 -4.91
CA VAL A 313 -12.28 0.72 -3.54
C VAL A 313 -13.59 1.07 -2.83
N GLN A 314 -13.84 0.39 -1.71
CA GLN A 314 -15.02 0.56 -0.89
C GLN A 314 -14.84 1.69 0.13
N SER A 315 -15.82 2.58 0.24
CA SER A 315 -15.88 3.65 1.25
C SER A 315 -17.33 3.99 1.58
N VAL A 316 -17.53 5.03 2.39
CA VAL A 316 -18.83 5.56 2.78
C VAL A 316 -19.61 6.14 1.59
N ASP A 317 -20.95 6.11 1.67
CA ASP A 317 -21.86 6.68 0.66
C ASP A 317 -22.54 7.95 1.19
N ALA A 318 -22.41 9.06 0.46
CA ALA A 318 -23.06 10.33 0.82
C ALA A 318 -24.59 10.26 0.84
N LYS A 319 -25.19 9.43 -0.03
CA LYS A 319 -26.65 9.38 -0.24
C LYS A 319 -27.33 8.38 0.69
N ASN A 320 -26.59 7.39 1.18
CA ASN A 320 -27.11 6.38 2.09
C ASN A 320 -26.07 6.07 3.16
N VAL A 321 -26.21 6.71 4.31
CA VAL A 321 -25.26 6.62 5.43
C VAL A 321 -25.10 5.22 6.03
N ASP A 322 -26.05 4.31 5.77
CA ASP A 322 -26.03 2.92 6.24
C ASP A 322 -25.35 1.97 5.24
N LYS A 323 -24.96 2.47 4.06
CA LYS A 323 -24.33 1.67 2.99
C LYS A 323 -22.94 2.17 2.66
N SER A 324 -22.15 1.25 2.13
CA SER A 324 -20.89 1.57 1.46
C SER A 324 -21.10 1.74 -0.05
N GLN A 325 -20.23 2.51 -0.68
CA GLN A 325 -20.13 2.64 -2.13
C GLN A 325 -18.75 2.18 -2.62
N VAL A 326 -18.71 1.56 -3.80
CA VAL A 326 -17.47 1.12 -4.46
C VAL A 326 -17.20 2.01 -5.66
N LEU A 327 -16.05 2.69 -5.66
CA LEU A 327 -15.61 3.55 -6.76
C LEU A 327 -14.22 3.13 -7.24
N SER A 328 -13.89 3.52 -8.47
CA SER A 328 -12.57 3.28 -9.07
C SER A 328 -11.98 4.58 -9.62
N GLY A 329 -10.70 4.80 -9.36
CA GLY A 329 -9.97 5.97 -9.85
C GLY A 329 -8.68 6.20 -9.07
N THR A 330 -7.77 6.97 -9.66
CA THR A 330 -6.66 7.59 -8.92
C THR A 330 -7.16 8.53 -7.81
N SER A 331 -8.39 9.01 -7.93
CA SER A 331 -9.16 9.71 -6.91
C SER A 331 -9.42 8.90 -5.64
N MET A 332 -9.44 7.55 -5.72
CA MET A 332 -9.55 6.65 -4.57
C MET A 332 -8.18 6.24 -4.03
N ALA A 333 -7.16 6.19 -4.89
CA ALA A 333 -5.79 5.91 -4.46
C ALA A 333 -5.17 7.07 -3.65
N SER A 334 -5.38 8.32 -4.10
CA SER A 334 -4.88 9.55 -3.46
C SER A 334 -5.27 9.69 -1.97
N PRO A 335 -6.53 9.50 -1.54
CA PRO A 335 -6.92 9.64 -0.15
C PRO A 335 -6.28 8.60 0.78
N LEU A 336 -5.93 7.41 0.28
CA LEU A 336 -5.20 6.41 1.07
C LEU A 336 -3.80 6.91 1.45
N VAL A 337 -3.11 7.53 0.49
CA VAL A 337 -1.82 8.18 0.74
C VAL A 337 -2.02 9.38 1.66
N THR A 338 -3.09 10.17 1.49
CA THR A 338 -3.42 11.30 2.37
C THR A 338 -3.59 10.88 3.82
N GLY A 339 -4.32 9.80 4.08
CA GLY A 339 -4.47 9.29 5.44
C GLY A 339 -3.14 8.81 6.03
N LEU A 340 -2.30 8.09 5.25
CA LEU A 340 -0.98 7.71 5.75
C LEU A 340 -0.08 8.93 6.02
N VAL A 341 -0.16 9.97 5.19
CA VAL A 341 0.52 11.25 5.45
C VAL A 341 0.04 11.87 6.76
N ALA A 342 -1.26 11.84 7.05
CA ALA A 342 -1.79 12.35 8.31
C ALA A 342 -1.22 11.58 9.52
N ASN A 343 -1.12 10.25 9.43
CA ASN A 343 -0.50 9.43 10.47
C ASN A 343 0.98 9.82 10.69
N LEU A 344 1.77 9.93 9.62
CA LEU A 344 3.18 10.35 9.70
C LEU A 344 3.36 11.77 10.27
N LEU A 345 2.46 12.70 9.91
CA LEU A 345 2.48 14.05 10.48
C LEU A 345 2.19 14.03 11.98
N SER A 346 1.26 13.18 12.44
CA SER A 346 0.95 12.98 13.86
C SER A 346 2.09 12.29 14.64
N GLU A 347 2.84 11.41 13.99
CA GLU A 347 4.07 10.80 14.52
C GLU A 347 5.21 11.81 14.73
N GLY A 348 5.14 12.95 14.06
CA GLY A 348 6.11 14.03 14.20
C GLY A 348 7.00 14.21 12.98
N VAL A 349 6.79 13.47 11.89
CA VAL A 349 7.52 13.71 10.63
C VAL A 349 7.22 15.13 10.15
N GLU A 350 8.27 15.85 9.74
CA GLU A 350 8.12 17.20 9.22
C GLU A 350 7.63 17.17 7.76
N PRO A 351 6.76 18.12 7.34
CA PRO A 351 6.16 18.14 6.01
C PRO A 351 7.14 17.96 4.83
N GLU A 352 8.34 18.56 4.93
CA GLU A 352 9.37 18.47 3.89
C GLU A 352 9.91 17.04 3.69
N TYR A 353 9.90 16.20 4.74
CA TYR A 353 10.41 14.83 4.69
C TYR A 353 9.34 13.78 4.40
N ILE A 354 8.06 14.14 4.37
CA ILE A 354 6.95 13.19 4.18
C ILE A 354 7.09 12.40 2.88
N LYS A 355 7.35 13.08 1.76
CA LYS A 355 7.46 12.44 0.44
C LYS A 355 8.61 11.43 0.40
N ALA A 356 9.76 11.77 0.95
CA ALA A 356 10.91 10.87 1.04
C ALA A 356 10.61 9.66 1.95
N THR A 357 9.95 9.89 3.09
CA THR A 357 9.56 8.86 4.06
C THR A 357 8.61 7.84 3.42
N LEU A 358 7.57 8.30 2.72
CA LEU A 358 6.65 7.43 1.98
C LEU A 358 7.37 6.56 0.93
N ILE A 359 8.25 7.17 0.13
CA ILE A 359 8.99 6.46 -0.91
C ILE A 359 9.93 5.42 -0.30
N ASP A 360 10.53 5.71 0.85
CA ASP A 360 11.42 4.76 1.51
C ASP A 360 10.67 3.54 2.05
N MET A 361 9.53 3.79 2.72
CA MET A 361 8.69 2.75 3.32
C MET A 361 8.00 1.87 2.27
N ALA A 362 7.67 2.42 1.09
CA ALA A 362 6.90 1.76 0.05
C ALA A 362 7.31 0.29 -0.24
N ALA A 363 6.32 -0.51 -0.63
CA ALA A 363 6.56 -1.85 -1.17
C ALA A 363 7.13 -1.72 -2.60
N LYS A 364 8.46 -1.73 -2.70
CA LYS A 364 9.22 -1.56 -3.95
C LYS A 364 9.22 -2.85 -4.78
N ASN A 365 9.14 -2.72 -6.11
CA ASN A 365 9.23 -3.82 -7.07
C ASN A 365 8.15 -4.91 -6.89
N ARG A 366 6.92 -4.49 -6.55
CA ARG A 366 5.77 -5.39 -6.32
C ARG A 366 4.68 -5.26 -7.39
N ILE A 367 4.65 -4.16 -8.13
CA ILE A 367 3.74 -3.99 -9.26
C ILE A 367 4.10 -5.00 -10.35
N VAL A 368 3.08 -5.64 -10.92
CA VAL A 368 3.22 -6.62 -12.01
C VAL A 368 3.92 -6.00 -13.21
N LYS A 369 5.02 -6.63 -13.67
CA LYS A 369 5.90 -6.11 -14.71
C LYS A 369 5.18 -5.83 -16.04
N SER A 370 4.28 -6.71 -16.47
CA SER A 370 3.51 -6.54 -17.71
C SER A 370 2.70 -5.24 -17.70
N SER A 371 2.10 -4.89 -16.56
CA SER A 371 1.35 -3.62 -16.40
C SER A 371 2.22 -2.37 -16.46
N LEU A 372 3.55 -2.50 -16.42
CA LEU A 372 4.50 -1.39 -16.51
C LEU A 372 5.25 -1.33 -17.85
N TYR A 373 5.15 -2.36 -18.69
CA TYR A 373 5.95 -2.50 -19.91
C TYR A 373 5.83 -1.28 -20.84
N LEU A 374 4.60 -0.86 -21.13
CA LEU A 374 4.31 0.31 -21.96
C LEU A 374 4.33 1.64 -21.19
N ARG A 375 4.55 1.59 -19.87
CA ARG A 375 4.49 2.75 -18.95
C ARG A 375 5.90 3.13 -18.50
N LYS A 376 6.73 3.52 -19.47
CA LYS A 376 8.16 3.83 -19.25
C LYS A 376 8.35 4.88 -18.14
N HIS A 377 9.47 4.77 -17.42
CA HIS A 377 9.87 5.67 -16.31
C HIS A 377 8.91 5.74 -15.11
N THR A 378 7.90 4.86 -15.05
CA THR A 378 6.98 4.77 -13.92
C THR A 378 7.65 4.07 -12.73
N PRO A 379 7.59 4.63 -11.51
CA PRO A 379 8.17 3.96 -10.35
C PRO A 379 7.36 2.74 -9.94
N ASN A 380 8.05 1.65 -9.61
CA ASN A 380 7.42 0.45 -9.06
C ASN A 380 7.37 0.53 -7.52
N ARG A 381 6.40 1.28 -6.99
CA ARG A 381 6.25 1.56 -5.55
C ARG A 381 4.77 1.52 -5.17
N ILE A 382 4.39 0.60 -4.29
CA ILE A 382 3.04 0.55 -3.72
C ILE A 382 3.07 1.08 -2.28
N LEU A 383 2.05 1.84 -1.89
CA LEU A 383 1.86 2.39 -0.54
C LEU A 383 1.96 1.29 0.52
N TYR A 384 2.74 1.55 1.57
CA TYR A 384 2.92 0.65 2.71
C TYR A 384 3.10 1.47 3.99
N ASN A 385 2.42 1.07 5.07
CA ASN A 385 2.38 1.82 6.32
C ASN A 385 3.61 1.60 7.22
N GLY A 386 4.58 0.78 6.81
CA GLY A 386 5.85 0.62 7.53
C GLY A 386 5.81 -0.31 8.74
N ILE A 387 4.63 -0.76 9.15
CA ILE A 387 4.47 -1.55 10.37
C ILE A 387 4.87 -3.00 10.09
N LYS A 388 5.93 -3.44 10.78
CA LYS A 388 6.40 -4.83 10.81
C LYS A 388 5.96 -5.43 12.13
N GLU A 389 5.09 -6.44 12.08
CA GLU A 389 4.72 -7.19 13.27
C GLU A 389 5.99 -7.86 13.85
N ARG A 390 6.16 -7.84 15.19
CA ARG A 390 7.31 -8.48 15.85
C ARG A 390 7.30 -9.98 15.53
N GLY A 391 8.36 -10.46 14.88
CA GLY A 391 8.86 -11.83 15.06
C GLY A 391 8.17 -12.95 14.26
N ARG A 392 7.23 -12.65 13.38
CA ARG A 392 6.81 -13.55 12.29
C ARG A 392 6.45 -12.69 11.09
N GLU A 393 6.99 -13.01 9.92
CA GLU A 393 6.33 -12.58 8.69
C GLU A 393 4.87 -13.07 8.80
N LEU A 394 3.88 -12.19 8.55
CA LEU A 394 2.46 -12.54 8.43
C LEU A 394 2.16 -13.63 7.37
N ASP A 395 3.21 -14.20 6.78
CA ASP A 395 3.21 -15.30 5.84
C ASP A 395 2.98 -16.67 6.49
N SER A 396 2.97 -16.78 7.83
CA SER A 396 2.80 -18.05 8.54
C SER A 396 1.62 -18.13 9.52
N ILE A 397 0.69 -17.17 9.51
CA ILE A 397 -0.55 -17.31 10.28
C ILE A 397 -1.66 -17.67 9.27
N GLU A 398 -1.83 -18.97 9.06
CA GLU A 398 -3.15 -19.51 8.69
C GLU A 398 -4.05 -19.22 9.89
N TRP A 399 -4.85 -18.17 9.77
CA TRP A 399 -5.93 -17.90 10.69
C TRP A 399 -7.05 -18.88 10.33
N GLU A 400 -7.15 -19.97 11.07
CA GLU A 400 -8.37 -20.78 11.14
C GLU A 400 -9.41 -19.90 11.86
N ALA A 401 -10.49 -19.58 11.16
CA ALA A 401 -11.66 -18.97 11.79
C ALA A 401 -12.18 -19.92 12.89
N PRO A 402 -12.70 -19.42 14.02
CA PRO A 402 -13.36 -20.29 14.98
C PRO A 402 -14.63 -20.85 14.32
N GLU A 403 -14.63 -22.17 14.08
CA GLU A 403 -15.81 -22.90 13.63
C GLU A 403 -16.89 -22.80 14.71
N GLU A 404 -18.04 -22.23 14.35
CA GLU A 404 -19.27 -22.41 15.12
C GLU A 404 -19.64 -23.91 15.01
N GLU A 405 -19.74 -24.57 16.16
CA GLU A 405 -20.14 -25.98 16.27
C GLU A 405 -21.59 -26.16 15.79
N GLU A 406 -21.79 -26.62 14.56
CA GLU A 406 -22.98 -27.38 14.18
C GLU A 406 -22.61 -28.86 14.04
N GLU A 407 -23.14 -29.67 14.96
CA GLU A 407 -23.12 -31.13 14.90
C GLU A 407 -23.80 -31.63 13.62
N ILE A 408 -23.04 -32.26 12.73
CA ILE A 408 -23.58 -33.25 11.79
C ILE A 408 -22.63 -34.46 11.74
N GLU A 409 -23.16 -35.60 12.18
CA GLU A 409 -22.60 -36.94 11.97
C GLU A 409 -22.54 -37.25 10.46
N ASP A 410 -21.34 -37.48 9.90
CA ASP A 410 -20.95 -38.78 9.35
C ASP A 410 -19.54 -38.74 8.72
N GLY A 411 -18.82 -39.85 8.88
CA GLY A 411 -17.36 -39.93 8.74
C GLY A 411 -16.78 -39.78 7.33
N LEU A 412 -15.68 -39.01 7.23
CA LEU A 412 -14.78 -38.97 6.08
C LEU A 412 -13.34 -38.78 6.56
N VAL A 413 -12.44 -39.67 6.13
CA VAL A 413 -10.99 -39.53 6.35
C VAL A 413 -10.36 -38.97 5.08
N ARG A 414 -9.77 -37.77 5.16
CA ARG A 414 -8.94 -37.20 4.07
C ARG A 414 -7.47 -37.53 4.29
N ILE A 415 -6.79 -38.05 3.27
CA ILE A 415 -5.33 -38.20 3.25
C ILE A 415 -4.77 -37.26 2.18
N ARG A 416 -3.84 -36.39 2.57
CA ARG A 416 -3.14 -35.48 1.65
C ARG A 416 -1.71 -35.98 1.46
N ILE A 417 -1.33 -36.35 0.23
CA ILE A 417 0.04 -36.76 -0.12
C ILE A 417 0.67 -35.67 -0.97
N ARG A 418 1.91 -35.29 -0.65
CA ARG A 418 2.69 -34.29 -1.38
C ARG A 418 3.95 -34.94 -1.93
N ILE A 419 4.10 -35.01 -3.25
CA ILE A 419 5.31 -35.53 -3.91
C ILE A 419 6.04 -34.36 -4.58
N ARG A 420 7.36 -34.32 -4.48
CA ARG A 420 8.20 -33.27 -5.07
C ARG A 420 9.28 -33.93 -5.93
N PHE A 421 9.33 -33.58 -7.22
CA PHE A 421 10.43 -33.99 -8.09
C PHE A 421 11.31 -32.79 -8.42
N ARG A 422 12.59 -33.06 -8.68
CA ARG A 422 13.56 -32.06 -9.15
C ARG A 422 14.19 -32.60 -10.43
N ILE A 423 13.83 -32.03 -11.56
CA ILE A 423 14.43 -32.32 -12.85
C ILE A 423 15.41 -31.19 -13.16
N ARG A 424 16.65 -31.53 -13.51
CA ARG A 424 17.63 -30.57 -14.03
C ARG A 424 17.89 -30.93 -15.49
N ILE A 425 17.38 -30.13 -16.41
CA ILE A 425 17.69 -30.21 -17.83
C ILE A 425 18.56 -28.99 -18.15
N GLU A 426 19.82 -29.23 -18.53
CA GLU A 426 20.65 -28.16 -19.07
C GLU A 426 20.20 -27.90 -20.50
N LEU A 427 19.28 -26.95 -20.66
CA LEU A 427 19.18 -26.01 -21.79
C LEU A 427 18.06 -25.00 -21.45
N GLY A 428 18.43 -23.98 -20.68
CA GLY A 428 17.93 -22.62 -20.83
C GLY A 428 16.46 -22.26 -20.54
N LEU A 429 15.58 -23.16 -20.08
CA LEU A 429 14.21 -22.81 -19.69
C LEU A 429 13.75 -23.64 -18.49
N GLU A 430 13.27 -22.98 -17.44
CA GLU A 430 12.78 -23.58 -16.18
C GLU A 430 11.24 -23.56 -16.22
N LEU A 431 10.62 -24.74 -16.28
CA LEU A 431 9.18 -24.94 -16.16
C LEU A 431 8.91 -25.69 -14.85
N GLU A 432 8.23 -25.03 -13.91
CA GLU A 432 7.78 -25.62 -12.65
C GLU A 432 6.28 -25.90 -12.78
N LEU A 433 5.90 -27.19 -12.76
CA LEU A 433 4.51 -27.65 -12.74
C LEU A 433 4.21 -28.19 -11.34
N GLU A 434 3.25 -27.58 -10.64
CA GLU A 434 2.69 -28.10 -9.39
C GLU A 434 1.32 -28.71 -9.70
N LEU A 435 1.20 -30.03 -9.52
CA LEU A 435 -0.05 -30.78 -9.66
C LEU A 435 -0.57 -31.11 -8.26
N GLU A 436 -1.79 -30.68 -7.95
CA GLU A 436 -2.50 -31.04 -6.72
C GLU A 436 -3.62 -32.04 -7.08
N LEU A 437 -3.58 -33.24 -6.49
CA LEU A 437 -4.51 -34.33 -6.74
C LEU A 437 -5.34 -34.56 -5.47
N GLU A 438 -6.67 -34.47 -5.57
CA GLU A 438 -7.61 -34.83 -4.49
C GLU A 438 -8.35 -36.12 -4.91
N LEU A 439 -8.09 -37.24 -4.22
CA LEU A 439 -8.74 -38.54 -4.47
C LEU A 439 -9.77 -38.82 -3.37
N GLY A 440 -11.05 -38.92 -3.74
CA GLY A 440 -12.10 -39.50 -2.92
C GLY A 440 -12.43 -40.92 -3.41
N LEU A 441 -12.25 -41.94 -2.56
CA LEU A 441 -12.61 -43.33 -2.86
C LEU A 441 -13.90 -43.71 -2.12
N GLY A 442 -15.01 -43.82 -2.84
CA GLY A 442 -16.21 -44.55 -2.42
C GLY A 442 -16.21 -45.95 -3.05
N LEU A 443 -16.10 -47.01 -2.24
CA LEU A 443 -16.04 -48.38 -2.73
C LEU A 443 -17.44 -48.95 -3.03
N GLY A 444 -17.79 -48.98 -4.32
CA GLY A 444 -18.78 -49.87 -4.92
C GLY A 444 -18.27 -50.29 -6.30
N LEU A 445 -17.79 -51.53 -6.41
CA LEU A 445 -17.08 -52.13 -7.55
C LEU A 445 -17.60 -51.73 -8.97
N GLY A 446 -16.78 -51.00 -9.72
CA GLY A 446 -16.93 -50.76 -11.16
C GLY A 446 -16.31 -49.45 -11.61
N LEU A 447 -15.04 -49.46 -12.04
CA LEU A 447 -14.32 -48.33 -12.61
C LEU A 447 -14.74 -48.12 -14.07
N GLU A 448 -15.15 -46.90 -14.43
CA GLU A 448 -14.76 -46.28 -15.71
C GLU A 448 -14.65 -44.76 -15.52
N LEU A 449 -13.50 -44.22 -15.90
CA LEU A 449 -13.07 -42.82 -15.84
C LEU A 449 -13.17 -42.25 -17.26
N GLU A 450 -13.88 -41.15 -17.45
CA GLU A 450 -13.69 -40.29 -18.64
C GLU A 450 -13.02 -38.99 -18.20
N LEU A 451 -11.89 -38.68 -18.85
CA LEU A 451 -11.08 -37.49 -18.69
C LEU A 451 -11.19 -36.70 -19.99
N GLU A 452 -11.64 -35.45 -19.95
CA GLU A 452 -11.46 -34.49 -21.03
C GLU A 452 -10.52 -33.37 -20.58
N PHE A 453 -9.48 -33.14 -21.37
CA PHE A 453 -8.53 -32.04 -21.22
C PHE A 453 -8.58 -31.22 -22.51
N GLU A 454 -8.89 -29.93 -22.41
CA GLU A 454 -8.57 -28.94 -23.44
C GLU A 454 -7.46 -28.01 -22.93
N PHE A 455 -6.36 -27.96 -23.68
CA PHE A 455 -5.30 -26.97 -23.55
C PHE A 455 -5.23 -26.20 -24.87
N GLU A 456 -5.63 -24.93 -24.89
CA GLU A 456 -5.23 -23.98 -25.92
C GLU A 456 -4.20 -23.00 -25.36
N LEU A 457 -3.12 -22.84 -26.11
CA LEU A 457 -1.93 -22.06 -25.77
C LEU A 457 -1.76 -20.99 -26.85
N GLU A 458 -2.14 -19.76 -26.54
CA GLU A 458 -1.88 -18.58 -27.38
C GLU A 458 -0.76 -17.74 -26.75
N LEU A 459 0.32 -17.52 -27.50
CA LEU A 459 1.33 -16.51 -27.24
C LEU A 459 1.68 -15.81 -28.56
N GLU A 460 1.12 -14.63 -28.77
CA GLU A 460 1.43 -13.74 -29.88
C GLU A 460 2.62 -12.80 -29.56
N LEU A 461 3.60 -12.82 -30.48
CA LEU A 461 4.35 -11.73 -31.12
C LEU A 461 5.01 -10.59 -30.34
N GLU A 462 6.23 -10.22 -30.76
CA GLU A 462 6.62 -8.82 -30.99
C GLU A 462 7.83 -8.68 -31.95
N LEU A 463 7.61 -7.99 -33.09
CA LEU A 463 8.39 -6.91 -33.78
C LEU A 463 9.94 -6.98 -33.89
N GLU A 464 10.68 -6.53 -34.92
CA GLU A 464 10.50 -5.91 -36.27
C GLU A 464 11.94 -5.67 -36.84
N LEU A 465 12.17 -5.66 -38.17
CA LEU A 465 13.09 -4.73 -38.90
C LEU A 465 13.35 -5.09 -40.40
N GLU A 466 12.98 -4.12 -41.26
CA GLU A 466 13.65 -3.50 -42.43
C GLU A 466 14.36 -4.31 -43.56
N LEU A 467 13.92 -4.17 -44.84
CA LEU A 467 14.46 -3.25 -45.88
C LEU A 467 13.96 -3.51 -47.35
N GLU A 468 13.69 -2.38 -48.03
CA GLU A 468 13.78 -1.97 -49.46
C GLU A 468 13.32 -2.84 -50.67
N LEU A 469 12.45 -2.25 -51.52
CA LEU A 469 12.69 -2.10 -52.98
C LEU A 469 11.67 -1.17 -53.69
N GLU A 470 12.19 -0.40 -54.66
CA GLU A 470 11.58 0.64 -55.49
C GLU A 470 10.52 0.15 -56.50
N LEU A 471 9.59 1.02 -56.90
CA LEU A 471 9.24 1.25 -58.32
C LEU A 471 8.35 2.49 -58.52
N GLU A 472 8.80 3.36 -59.43
CA GLU A 472 8.15 4.55 -59.97
C GLU A 472 6.92 4.20 -60.83
N LEU A 473 5.89 5.07 -60.87
CA LEU A 473 5.46 5.75 -62.11
C LEU A 473 4.33 6.78 -61.91
N GLU A 474 4.44 7.83 -62.71
CA GLU A 474 3.83 9.15 -62.70
C GLU A 474 2.37 9.27 -63.19
N LEU A 475 1.85 10.50 -63.01
CA LEU A 475 0.81 11.25 -63.75
C LEU A 475 -0.64 11.16 -63.22
N GLU A 476 -1.46 12.22 -63.23
CA GLU A 476 -1.35 13.69 -63.16
C GLU A 476 -2.81 14.23 -63.06
N LEU A 477 -3.05 15.30 -62.25
CA LEU A 477 -4.11 16.33 -62.38
C LEU A 477 -5.60 15.87 -62.19
N GLU A 478 -6.57 16.64 -61.68
CA GLU A 478 -6.70 18.07 -61.40
C GLU A 478 -7.90 18.32 -60.42
N LEU A 479 -8.04 19.58 -59.98
CA LEU A 479 -8.99 20.20 -59.03
C LEU A 479 -10.50 19.91 -59.27
N GLU A 480 -11.46 20.10 -58.34
CA GLU A 480 -11.97 21.39 -57.80
C GLU A 480 -12.93 21.21 -56.59
N LEU A 481 -13.07 22.29 -55.81
CA LEU A 481 -14.08 22.54 -54.77
C LEU A 481 -15.51 22.67 -55.36
N GLU A 482 -16.56 22.38 -54.58
CA GLU A 482 -17.49 23.39 -54.01
C GLU A 482 -18.72 22.77 -53.30
N LEU A 483 -19.27 23.54 -52.36
CA LEU A 483 -20.47 23.30 -51.56
C LEU A 483 -21.76 23.30 -52.40
N GLU A 484 -22.84 22.64 -51.93
CA GLU A 484 -24.02 23.32 -51.35
C GLU A 484 -25.16 22.37 -50.93
N LEU A 485 -25.95 22.87 -49.97
CA LEU A 485 -27.11 22.29 -49.29
C LEU A 485 -28.34 22.07 -50.19
N GLY A 486 -29.22 21.14 -49.80
CA GLY A 486 -30.62 21.10 -50.25
C GLY A 486 -31.46 20.01 -49.56
N LEU A 487 -32.48 20.43 -48.80
CA LEU A 487 -33.60 19.67 -48.21
C LEU A 487 -34.39 18.88 -49.31
N GLU A 488 -35.26 17.89 -49.10
CA GLU A 488 -36.34 17.72 -48.11
C GLU A 488 -37.09 16.35 -48.36
N LEU A 489 -37.54 15.65 -47.29
CA LEU A 489 -38.71 14.73 -47.09
C LEU A 489 -39.12 13.68 -48.18
N GLU A 490 -39.52 12.42 -47.88
CA GLU A 490 -40.73 11.97 -47.13
C GLU A 490 -40.65 10.51 -46.57
N LEU A 491 -41.34 10.33 -45.44
CA LEU A 491 -41.95 9.18 -44.70
C LEU A 491 -42.07 7.80 -45.40
N GLU A 492 -42.01 6.66 -44.69
CA GLU A 492 -43.09 6.11 -43.83
C GLU A 492 -42.61 5.19 -42.69
N LEU A 493 -43.34 5.27 -41.56
CA LEU A 493 -43.31 4.38 -40.39
C LEU A 493 -44.22 3.18 -40.64
N GLU A 494 -43.82 1.98 -40.23
CA GLU A 494 -44.74 1.02 -39.61
C GLU A 494 -43.99 0.08 -38.65
N LEU A 495 -44.49 0.03 -37.41
CA LEU A 495 -44.13 -0.86 -36.32
C LEU A 495 -44.98 -2.12 -36.44
N GLU A 496 -44.43 -3.30 -36.15
CA GLU A 496 -45.08 -4.28 -35.26
C GLU A 496 -44.09 -5.36 -34.78
N LEU A 497 -44.17 -5.63 -33.49
CA LEU A 497 -43.44 -6.66 -32.73
C LEU A 497 -44.16 -8.01 -32.86
N GLU A 498 -43.41 -9.12 -32.84
CA GLU A 498 -43.88 -10.35 -32.19
C GLU A 498 -42.69 -11.24 -31.75
N LEU A 499 -42.75 -11.71 -30.50
CA LEU A 499 -41.85 -12.65 -29.82
C LEU A 499 -42.31 -14.09 -30.07
N GLU A 500 -41.39 -15.06 -30.04
CA GLU A 500 -41.36 -16.24 -29.12
C GLU A 500 -40.58 -17.46 -29.69
N LEU A 501 -39.59 -17.90 -28.90
CA LEU A 501 -39.18 -19.27 -28.48
C LEU A 501 -38.83 -20.44 -29.45
N GLU A 502 -37.69 -21.06 -29.08
CA GLU A 502 -37.29 -22.48 -29.05
C GLU A 502 -37.17 -23.33 -30.33
N LEU A 503 -35.96 -23.87 -30.61
CA LEU A 503 -35.69 -25.32 -30.71
C LEU A 503 -34.21 -25.66 -31.00
N GLU A 504 -33.71 -26.66 -30.29
CA GLU A 504 -32.44 -27.39 -30.48
C GLU A 504 -32.41 -28.16 -31.81
N LEU A 505 -31.22 -28.38 -32.39
CA LEU A 505 -30.78 -29.66 -32.99
C LEU A 505 -29.33 -29.60 -33.53
N GLU A 506 -28.53 -30.57 -33.08
CA GLU A 506 -27.19 -30.94 -33.55
C GLU A 506 -27.17 -31.37 -35.02
N LEU A 507 -26.03 -31.17 -35.70
CA LEU A 507 -25.53 -32.12 -36.72
C LEU A 507 -24.05 -31.86 -37.05
N ASP A 508 -23.23 -32.86 -36.70
CA ASP A 508 -21.85 -33.07 -37.12
C ASP A 508 -21.69 -33.10 -38.65
N LEU A 509 -20.58 -32.54 -39.13
CA LEU A 509 -19.98 -32.92 -40.41
C LEU A 509 -18.47 -32.67 -40.40
N GLU A 510 -17.74 -33.77 -40.19
CA GLU A 510 -16.30 -33.91 -40.42
C GLU A 510 -15.93 -33.51 -41.86
N LEU A 511 -14.80 -32.81 -41.99
CA LEU A 511 -14.03 -32.79 -43.23
C LEU A 511 -12.54 -32.76 -42.89
N GLU A 512 -11.98 -33.96 -42.82
CA GLU A 512 -10.54 -34.24 -42.78
C GLU A 512 -9.86 -33.66 -44.02
N LEU A 513 -8.73 -32.97 -43.82
CA LEU A 513 -7.78 -32.68 -44.88
C LEU A 513 -6.38 -32.93 -44.34
N GLU A 514 -5.95 -34.18 -44.48
CA GLU A 514 -4.58 -34.64 -44.26
C GLU A 514 -3.62 -33.95 -45.24
N LEU A 515 -2.57 -33.33 -44.71
CA LEU A 515 -1.39 -32.96 -45.48
C LEU A 515 -0.16 -33.36 -44.67
N GLU A 516 0.30 -34.59 -44.92
CA GLU A 516 1.58 -35.10 -44.44
C GLU A 516 2.73 -34.30 -45.06
N LEU A 517 3.59 -33.72 -44.21
CA LEU A 517 4.93 -33.29 -44.59
C LEU A 517 5.91 -33.85 -43.56
N GLN A 518 6.52 -34.97 -43.94
CA GLN A 518 7.57 -35.65 -43.19
C GLN A 518 8.85 -34.80 -43.17
N LEU A 519 9.40 -34.57 -41.99
CA LEU A 519 10.79 -34.18 -41.80
C LEU A 519 11.34 -34.96 -40.60
N GLU A 520 12.15 -35.98 -40.91
CA GLU A 520 12.91 -36.76 -39.94
C GLU A 520 13.98 -35.89 -39.28
N LEU A 521 14.05 -35.92 -37.94
CA LEU A 521 15.25 -35.51 -37.22
C LEU A 521 15.53 -36.48 -36.07
N ASP A 522 16.62 -37.22 -36.25
CA ASP A 522 17.05 -38.35 -35.45
C ASP A 522 17.83 -37.83 -34.22
N LEU A 523 17.32 -38.01 -33.01
CA LEU A 523 18.02 -37.68 -31.76
C LEU A 523 17.83 -38.79 -30.73
N LYS A 524 18.87 -39.62 -30.58
CA LYS A 524 18.96 -40.67 -29.55
C LYS A 524 19.22 -40.06 -28.18
N LEU A 525 18.34 -40.31 -27.21
CA LEU A 525 18.58 -40.01 -25.80
C LEU A 525 18.38 -41.27 -24.95
N LYS A 526 19.37 -41.55 -24.10
CA LYS A 526 19.46 -42.76 -23.25
C LYS A 526 19.02 -42.36 -21.84
N LEU A 527 18.01 -43.04 -21.29
CA LEU A 527 17.43 -42.77 -19.96
C LEU A 527 17.86 -43.87 -18.97
N GLU A 528 18.41 -43.50 -17.82
CA GLU A 528 18.61 -44.38 -16.66
C GLU A 528 17.89 -43.75 -15.45
N LEU A 529 17.07 -44.53 -14.73
CA LEU A 529 16.26 -44.12 -13.58
C LEU A 529 16.64 -44.94 -12.34
N GLU A 530 16.83 -44.27 -11.20
CA GLU A 530 17.07 -44.90 -9.89
C GLU A 530 16.13 -44.26 -8.85
N PHE A 531 15.47 -45.06 -8.00
CA PHE A 531 14.46 -44.61 -7.01
C PHE A 531 14.90 -44.91 -5.56
N CYS A 532 14.63 -44.01 -4.63
CA CYS A 532 14.74 -44.23 -3.18
C CYS A 532 13.55 -43.63 -2.41
N PHE A 533 13.00 -44.37 -1.45
CA PHE A 533 11.91 -43.94 -0.56
C PHE A 533 12.37 -44.02 0.91
N GLU A 534 12.06 -42.98 1.71
CA GLU A 534 12.20 -43.00 3.17
C GLU A 534 10.89 -42.58 3.85
N TYR A 535 10.51 -43.34 4.89
CA TYR A 535 9.20 -43.31 5.56
C TYR A 535 9.41 -42.85 7.02
N ILE A 536 8.60 -41.92 7.55
CA ILE A 536 8.61 -41.58 8.99
C ILE A 536 7.19 -41.66 9.56
N ARG A 537 7.10 -42.38 10.70
CA ARG A 537 5.89 -42.72 11.46
C ARG A 537 5.93 -41.98 12.80
N THR A 538 4.82 -41.38 13.25
CA THR A 538 4.61 -41.11 14.69
C THR A 538 3.14 -41.27 15.08
N PHE A 539 2.92 -41.72 16.32
CA PHE A 539 1.77 -42.48 16.84
C PHE A 539 1.13 -41.69 18.00
N ILE A 540 -0.21 -41.62 18.12
CA ILE A 540 -0.89 -41.43 19.43
C ILE A 540 -2.15 -42.32 19.48
N VAL A 541 -2.32 -42.96 20.63
CA VAL A 541 -3.26 -44.03 20.99
C VAL A 541 -4.53 -43.47 21.61
N SER A 542 -5.70 -44.04 21.28
CA SER A 542 -6.84 -44.08 22.21
C SER A 542 -7.68 -45.36 22.05
N ASN A 543 -7.62 -46.18 23.11
CA ASN A 543 -8.53 -47.23 23.60
C ASN A 543 -9.80 -47.61 22.81
N LEU A 544 -10.00 -48.91 22.54
CA LEU A 544 -11.00 -49.77 23.21
C LEU A 544 -10.94 -51.25 22.69
N PHE A 545 -10.59 -52.17 23.59
CA PHE A 545 -11.25 -53.46 23.87
C PHE A 545 -11.80 -54.39 22.75
N PHE A 546 -11.25 -55.62 22.68
CA PHE A 546 -11.86 -56.97 22.87
C PHE A 546 -11.28 -58.06 21.91
N ILE A 547 -10.63 -59.09 22.50
CA ILE A 547 -10.75 -60.56 22.23
C ILE A 547 -10.34 -61.08 20.80
N VAL A 548 -9.63 -62.19 20.53
CA VAL A 548 -9.03 -63.35 21.25
C VAL A 548 -8.23 -64.18 20.23
N PHE A 549 -7.11 -64.76 20.69
CA PHE A 549 -6.41 -66.00 20.28
C PHE A 549 -5.62 -66.18 18.95
N SER A 550 -4.39 -66.69 19.18
CA SER A 550 -3.65 -67.76 18.46
C SER A 550 -3.07 -67.40 17.09
N SER A 551 -1.82 -67.70 16.71
CA SER A 551 -0.78 -68.61 17.22
C SER A 551 0.58 -68.26 16.59
N ARG A 552 1.64 -68.63 17.31
CA ARG A 552 3.08 -68.59 16.98
C ARG A 552 3.51 -69.31 15.66
N LEU A 553 4.82 -69.11 15.39
CA LEU A 553 5.81 -69.90 14.63
C LEU A 553 6.11 -69.27 13.25
N TYR A 554 7.34 -68.88 12.88
CA TYR A 554 8.68 -68.94 13.48
C TYR A 554 9.49 -67.73 13.02
#